data_AF-A0A2V6AQB8-F1
#
_entry.id   AF-A0A2V6AQB8-F1
#
_cell.length_a   1.000
_cell.length_b   1.000
_cell.length_c   1.000
_cell.angle_alpha   90.00
_cell.angle_beta   90.00
_cell.angle_gamma   90.00
#
_symmetry.space_group_name_H-M   'P 1'
#
loop_
_entity.id
_entity.type
_entity.pdbx_description
1 polymer ?
#
loop_
_entity_poly.entity_id
_entity_poly.type
_entity_poly.pdbx_seq_one_letter_code
_entity_poly.pdbx_strand_id
1 'polypeptide(L)'
;MSYEVFARKYRPQTFDDLVGQMHVSHTLKNAVAQNRLAHAYLFVGPRGVGKTSTARILAKSLNCVKGPTITPCGVCDNCREIAGGNSLDVIEIDGASNNSVEDVRQLRENVRYAPAKGRYKIYLIDEVHMLSAAAFNALLKTLEEPPEHVKFIFATTEPQKVLPTIISRCQRFDLHRIPANLIAEHLQVIAKKEKITLEPAAAHSIARGAEGGLRDAESMLDQLVAFCGEKIAESDVLNVFGFTSEQTVSDLTQRILRGETPEAINLLHEQCEAGKDMMRLMADLIAYVRDLLVFKAKPDALNQDVDPQFQRSLAAHAEQISTDRLLELIDQFAAAEARMKWAPNKKLHFEVAIIRAIQSLGQATLDEVIEKLGELRDGGRARPPGAPSVQPVAGIVDAGRREKADASKAGINDPGYSRVRVEEKSAEVDPERIWQDVLAKIPAQKGFVRNSASAAHVLGIEGRNFKLGFAAGDKAMMDILSTPANRKFIETLLHEITAKDWTLKQSVGEELAPRNAVVPEHSIGHDFKNEPLIQEAIELFNARVRP
;
A
#
# COMPACT_ATOMS: atom_id res chain seq x y z
N MET A 1 13.89 -19.52 34.81
CA MET A 1 14.13 -19.20 33.38
C MET A 1 13.16 -18.10 33.01
N SER A 2 13.63 -17.00 32.42
CA SER A 2 12.75 -15.95 31.90
C SER A 2 11.89 -16.53 30.79
N TYR A 3 10.58 -16.27 30.83
CA TYR A 3 9.67 -16.62 29.76
C TYR A 3 10.14 -15.99 28.43
N GLU A 4 10.23 -16.78 27.38
CA GLU A 4 10.61 -16.33 26.04
C GLU A 4 9.42 -16.54 25.10
N VAL A 5 8.95 -15.45 24.48
CA VAL A 5 7.84 -15.44 23.54
C VAL A 5 8.12 -16.39 22.38
N PHE A 6 7.11 -17.14 21.93
CA PHE A 6 7.24 -18.13 20.85
C PHE A 6 7.89 -17.56 19.58
N ALA A 7 7.53 -16.34 19.19
CA ALA A 7 8.11 -15.65 18.03
C ALA A 7 9.64 -15.49 18.07
N ARG A 8 10.24 -15.56 19.27
CA ARG A 8 11.70 -15.53 19.47
C ARG A 8 12.26 -16.94 19.65
N LYS A 9 11.60 -17.78 20.46
CA LYS A 9 11.99 -19.16 20.76
C LYS A 9 12.03 -20.05 19.51
N TYR A 10 11.04 -19.92 18.63
CA TYR A 10 10.90 -20.71 17.40
C TYR A 10 11.48 -20.05 16.15
N ARG A 11 12.28 -18.99 16.34
CA ARG A 11 12.90 -18.29 15.22
C ARG A 11 13.77 -19.26 14.39
N PRO A 12 13.56 -19.34 13.07
CA PRO A 12 14.32 -20.24 12.17
C PRO A 12 15.83 -20.10 12.35
N GLN A 13 16.53 -21.23 12.48
CA GLN A 13 17.98 -21.26 12.68
C GLN A 13 18.74 -21.66 11.41
N THR A 14 18.08 -22.42 10.53
CA THR A 14 18.61 -22.89 9.26
C THR A 14 17.67 -22.54 8.10
N PHE A 15 18.16 -22.67 6.86
CA PHE A 15 17.34 -22.43 5.67
C PHE A 15 16.18 -23.43 5.51
N ASP A 16 16.28 -24.61 6.12
CA ASP A 16 15.23 -25.64 6.10
C ASP A 16 14.09 -25.34 7.09
N ASP A 17 14.35 -24.52 8.11
CA ASP A 17 13.34 -24.09 9.08
C ASP A 17 12.46 -22.93 8.54
N LEU A 18 12.76 -22.40 7.35
CA LEU A 18 12.00 -21.29 6.75
C LEU A 18 10.70 -21.79 6.11
N VAL A 19 9.58 -21.54 6.78
CA VAL A 19 8.25 -21.91 6.31
C VAL A 19 7.84 -21.05 5.11
N GLY A 20 7.41 -21.70 4.02
CA GLY A 20 6.79 -21.03 2.85
C GLY A 20 7.74 -20.27 1.92
N GLN A 21 9.06 -20.29 2.15
CA GLN A 21 10.04 -19.50 1.37
C GLN A 21 11.04 -20.36 0.60
N MET A 22 10.57 -21.47 0.01
CA MET A 22 11.42 -22.49 -0.64
C MET A 22 12.24 -21.95 -1.81
N HIS A 23 11.71 -20.99 -2.57
CA HIS A 23 12.42 -20.38 -3.70
C HIS A 23 13.62 -19.54 -3.25
N VAL A 24 13.47 -18.79 -2.15
CA VAL A 24 14.56 -17.99 -1.56
C VAL A 24 15.59 -18.91 -0.92
N SER A 25 15.15 -19.88 -0.11
CA SER A 25 16.04 -20.79 0.61
C SER A 25 16.90 -21.62 -0.35
N HIS A 26 16.32 -22.18 -1.42
CA HIS A 26 17.05 -22.93 -2.44
C HIS A 26 18.08 -22.06 -3.18
N THR A 27 17.70 -20.84 -3.56
CA THR A 27 18.59 -19.94 -4.29
C THR A 27 19.79 -19.52 -3.43
N LEU A 28 19.55 -19.18 -2.15
CA LEU A 28 20.62 -18.83 -1.22
C LEU A 28 21.54 -20.03 -0.91
N LYS A 29 20.98 -21.23 -0.73
CA LYS A 29 21.77 -22.45 -0.57
C LYS A 29 22.71 -22.68 -1.76
N ASN A 30 22.20 -22.51 -2.98
CA ASN A 30 23.01 -22.67 -4.19
C ASN A 30 24.10 -21.60 -4.31
N ALA A 31 23.78 -20.33 -3.98
CA ALA A 31 24.76 -19.25 -3.98
C ALA A 31 25.91 -19.51 -3.00
N VAL A 32 25.60 -20.00 -1.79
CA VAL A 32 26.60 -20.36 -0.79
C VAL A 32 27.42 -21.59 -1.22
N ALA A 33 26.77 -22.63 -1.73
CA ALA A 33 27.45 -23.85 -2.18
C ALA A 33 28.41 -23.60 -3.35
N GLN A 34 28.04 -22.70 -4.27
CA GLN A 34 28.87 -22.34 -5.44
C GLN A 34 29.87 -21.21 -5.14
N ASN A 35 29.92 -20.71 -3.90
CA ASN A 35 30.69 -19.53 -3.52
C ASN A 35 30.45 -18.30 -4.43
N ARG A 36 29.23 -18.16 -4.95
CA ARG A 36 28.77 -17.04 -5.80
C ARG A 36 28.05 -16.02 -4.95
N LEU A 37 28.78 -15.42 -4.02
CA LEU A 37 28.23 -14.53 -3.00
C LEU A 37 28.20 -13.08 -3.51
N ALA A 38 27.02 -12.49 -3.63
CA ALA A 38 26.87 -11.06 -3.88
C ALA A 38 27.50 -10.22 -2.75
N HIS A 39 27.83 -8.96 -3.05
CA HIS A 39 28.28 -8.00 -2.03
C HIS A 39 27.11 -7.38 -1.26
N ALA A 40 25.93 -7.29 -1.87
CA ALA A 40 24.72 -6.76 -1.25
C ALA A 40 23.48 -7.62 -1.58
N TYR A 41 22.64 -7.84 -0.56
CA TYR A 41 21.38 -8.57 -0.64
C TYR A 41 20.22 -7.65 -0.22
N LEU A 42 19.07 -7.74 -0.88
CA LEU A 42 17.86 -7.00 -0.51
C LEU A 42 16.70 -7.97 -0.34
N PHE A 43 16.27 -8.19 0.89
CA PHE A 43 15.09 -8.97 1.24
C PHE A 43 13.86 -8.08 1.31
N VAL A 44 12.88 -8.37 0.46
CA VAL A 44 11.65 -7.60 0.32
C VAL A 44 10.47 -8.48 0.71
N GLY A 45 9.49 -7.92 1.39
CA GLY A 45 8.24 -8.63 1.64
C GLY A 45 7.48 -8.09 2.85
N PRO A 46 6.23 -8.53 3.06
CA PRO A 46 5.40 -8.10 4.18
C PRO A 46 6.06 -8.34 5.55
N ARG A 47 5.51 -7.71 6.59
CA ARG A 47 5.95 -7.99 7.96
C ARG A 47 5.73 -9.47 8.30
N GLY A 48 6.60 -10.04 9.14
CA GLY A 48 6.41 -11.38 9.69
C GLY A 48 6.74 -12.57 8.78
N VAL A 49 7.05 -12.36 7.49
CA VAL A 49 7.36 -13.45 6.53
C VAL A 49 8.77 -14.05 6.63
N GLY A 50 9.62 -13.53 7.53
CA GLY A 50 10.96 -14.09 7.79
C GLY A 50 12.15 -13.37 7.15
N LYS A 51 12.02 -12.09 6.76
CA LYS A 51 13.13 -11.30 6.16
C LYS A 51 14.40 -11.27 7.03
N THR A 52 14.30 -10.72 8.24
CA THR A 52 15.42 -10.62 9.19
C THR A 52 15.94 -12.00 9.60
N SER A 53 15.05 -13.00 9.72
CA SER A 53 15.45 -14.39 10.03
C SER A 53 16.29 -14.99 8.90
N THR A 54 15.87 -14.82 7.65
CA THR A 54 16.63 -15.26 6.46
C THR A 54 17.99 -14.56 6.39
N ALA A 55 18.01 -13.26 6.67
CA ALA A 55 19.24 -12.47 6.72
C ALA A 55 20.23 -12.96 7.79
N ARG A 56 19.75 -13.30 9.00
CA ARG A 56 20.57 -13.91 10.06
C ARG A 56 21.06 -15.30 9.69
N ILE A 57 20.24 -16.13 9.04
CA ILE A 57 20.64 -17.47 8.58
C ILE A 57 21.75 -17.36 7.53
N LEU A 58 21.62 -16.41 6.60
CA LEU A 58 22.68 -16.12 5.62
C LEU A 58 23.97 -15.66 6.33
N ALA A 59 23.87 -14.74 7.29
CA ALA A 59 25.03 -14.29 8.06
C ALA A 59 25.72 -15.45 8.80
N LYS A 60 24.97 -16.35 9.43
CA LYS A 60 25.50 -17.57 10.05
C LYS A 60 26.17 -18.48 9.02
N SER A 61 25.57 -18.65 7.85
CA SER A 61 26.09 -19.51 6.78
C SER A 61 27.45 -19.01 6.27
N LEU A 62 27.64 -17.69 6.22
CA LEU A 62 28.88 -17.03 5.81
C LEU A 62 29.97 -17.05 6.88
N ASN A 63 29.61 -16.79 8.15
CA ASN A 63 30.57 -16.62 9.26
C ASN A 63 30.71 -17.84 10.18
N CYS A 64 30.01 -18.94 9.91
CA CYS A 64 30.24 -20.21 10.61
C CYS A 64 31.72 -20.61 10.52
N VAL A 65 32.26 -21.24 11.57
CA VAL A 65 33.65 -21.74 11.57
C VAL A 65 33.88 -22.75 10.43
N LYS A 66 32.85 -23.56 10.14
CA LYS A 66 32.83 -24.50 9.00
C LYS A 66 32.35 -23.87 7.69
N GLY A 67 32.11 -22.56 7.68
CA GLY A 67 31.55 -21.82 6.54
C GLY A 67 32.61 -21.38 5.52
N PRO A 68 32.21 -20.87 4.34
CA PRO A 68 30.82 -20.76 3.87
C PRO A 68 30.14 -22.12 3.74
N THR A 69 28.97 -22.30 4.37
CA THR A 69 28.24 -23.59 4.39
C THR A 69 26.74 -23.36 4.28
N ILE A 70 26.04 -24.28 3.60
CA ILE A 70 24.58 -24.27 3.49
C ILE A 70 23.86 -24.61 4.80
N THR A 71 24.54 -25.32 5.69
CA THR A 71 24.02 -25.81 6.97
C THR A 71 24.89 -25.26 8.09
N PRO A 72 24.61 -24.03 8.59
CA PRO A 72 25.34 -23.46 9.70
C PRO A 72 25.18 -24.36 10.93
N CYS A 73 26.25 -24.57 11.69
CA CYS A 73 26.26 -25.59 12.74
C CYS A 73 25.40 -25.25 13.97
N GLY A 74 25.04 -23.98 14.17
CA GLY A 74 24.25 -23.52 15.32
C GLY A 74 24.98 -23.54 16.67
N VAL A 75 26.10 -24.27 16.77
CA VAL A 75 26.78 -24.53 18.04
C VAL A 75 28.12 -23.80 18.21
N CYS A 76 28.73 -23.26 17.15
CA CYS A 76 29.97 -22.49 17.28
C CYS A 76 29.71 -21.08 17.84
N ASP A 77 30.73 -20.44 18.39
CA ASP A 77 30.59 -19.12 19.01
C ASP A 77 30.04 -18.08 18.01
N ASN A 78 30.56 -18.04 16.77
CA ASN A 78 30.01 -17.18 15.72
C ASN A 78 28.51 -17.42 15.47
N CYS A 79 28.05 -18.68 15.41
CA CYS A 79 26.64 -18.98 15.18
C CYS A 79 25.76 -18.58 16.37
N ARG A 80 26.25 -18.78 17.61
CA ARG A 80 25.55 -18.38 18.84
C ARG A 80 25.48 -16.85 18.97
N GLU A 81 26.58 -16.16 18.70
CA GLU A 81 26.67 -14.69 18.74
C GLU A 81 25.73 -14.06 17.70
N ILE A 82 25.70 -14.59 16.47
CA ILE A 82 24.77 -14.11 15.42
C ILE A 82 23.31 -14.44 15.76
N ALA A 83 23.04 -15.60 16.36
CA ALA A 83 21.67 -15.93 16.81
C ALA A 83 21.19 -14.97 17.90
N GLY A 84 22.08 -14.64 18.85
CA GLY A 84 21.84 -13.72 19.96
C GLY A 84 21.80 -12.24 19.55
N GLY A 85 22.30 -11.88 18.36
CA GLY A 85 22.38 -10.49 17.90
C GLY A 85 23.48 -9.68 18.57
N ASN A 86 24.52 -10.34 19.09
CA ASN A 86 25.64 -9.72 19.81
C ASN A 86 27.01 -10.01 19.15
N SER A 87 27.01 -10.35 17.86
CA SER A 87 28.22 -10.58 17.07
C SER A 87 28.92 -9.26 16.72
N LEU A 88 30.23 -9.19 16.90
CA LEU A 88 31.03 -8.02 16.50
C LEU A 88 31.14 -7.87 14.98
N ASP A 89 31.05 -8.98 14.25
CA ASP A 89 31.17 -9.04 12.79
C ASP A 89 29.82 -9.00 12.07
N VAL A 90 28.71 -9.01 12.81
CA VAL A 90 27.36 -8.92 12.22
C VAL A 90 26.64 -7.80 12.96
N ILE A 91 26.65 -6.63 12.34
CA ILE A 91 26.12 -5.40 12.93
C ILE A 91 24.69 -5.26 12.41
N GLU A 92 23.73 -5.46 13.31
CA GLU A 92 22.31 -5.25 13.04
C GLU A 92 21.91 -3.82 13.36
N ILE A 93 21.32 -3.14 12.38
CA ILE A 93 20.91 -1.75 12.45
C ILE A 93 19.45 -1.68 12.08
N ASP A 94 18.65 -1.13 12.98
CA ASP A 94 17.28 -0.77 12.68
C ASP A 94 17.26 0.61 12.01
N GLY A 95 16.84 0.65 10.74
CA GLY A 95 16.75 1.86 9.94
C GLY A 95 15.73 2.87 10.47
N ALA A 96 14.75 2.43 11.29
CA ALA A 96 13.84 3.34 11.97
C ALA A 96 14.52 4.11 13.12
N SER A 97 15.44 3.44 13.82
CA SER A 97 16.13 4.00 15.00
C SER A 97 17.45 4.70 14.66
N ASN A 98 18.08 4.34 13.54
CA ASN A 98 19.40 4.84 13.12
C ASN A 98 19.32 5.48 11.72
N ASN A 99 18.42 6.46 11.56
CA ASN A 99 18.13 7.08 10.25
C ASN A 99 19.01 8.30 9.93
N SER A 100 19.89 8.70 10.85
CA SER A 100 20.69 9.92 10.72
C SER A 100 21.86 9.72 9.76
N VAL A 101 22.30 10.82 9.14
CA VAL A 101 23.47 10.81 8.24
C VAL A 101 24.74 10.45 9.00
N GLU A 102 24.81 10.80 10.28
CA GLU A 102 26.00 10.58 11.10
C GLU A 102 26.19 9.11 11.45
N ASP A 103 25.12 8.39 11.81
CA ASP A 103 25.16 6.94 12.08
C ASP A 103 25.71 6.18 10.86
N VAL A 104 25.29 6.59 9.67
CA VAL A 104 25.71 5.97 8.42
C VAL A 104 27.13 6.37 8.01
N ARG A 105 27.58 7.59 8.36
CA ARG A 105 28.99 7.98 8.18
C ARG A 105 29.92 7.15 9.06
N GLN A 106 29.56 6.98 10.34
CA GLN A 106 30.29 6.12 11.26
C GLN A 106 30.33 4.68 10.75
N LEU A 107 29.21 4.17 10.23
CA LEU A 107 29.18 2.86 9.58
C LEU A 107 30.18 2.81 8.41
N ARG A 108 30.16 3.79 7.52
CA ARG A 108 31.05 3.85 6.35
C ARG A 108 32.54 3.88 6.73
N GLU A 109 32.89 4.57 7.80
CA GLU A 109 34.26 4.57 8.33
C GLU A 109 34.63 3.19 8.87
N ASN A 110 33.71 2.56 9.61
CA ASN A 110 33.89 1.23 10.17
C ASN A 110 33.98 0.11 9.14
N VAL A 111 33.39 0.31 7.95
CA VAL A 111 33.42 -0.66 6.83
C VAL A 111 34.85 -0.92 6.33
N ARG A 112 35.79 -0.01 6.55
CA ARG A 112 37.19 -0.17 6.08
C ARG A 112 38.00 -1.17 6.91
N TYR A 113 37.56 -1.47 8.14
CA TYR A 113 38.28 -2.37 9.03
C TYR A 113 37.86 -3.83 8.81
N ALA A 114 38.87 -4.71 8.79
CA ALA A 114 38.70 -6.14 8.67
C ALA A 114 37.79 -6.73 9.79
N PRO A 115 37.17 -7.91 9.55
CA PRO A 115 36.39 -8.61 10.57
C PRO A 115 37.28 -9.03 11.75
N ALA A 116 36.70 -9.10 12.95
CA ALA A 116 37.40 -9.44 14.18
C ALA A 116 37.59 -10.97 14.36
N LYS A 117 36.54 -11.77 14.10
CA LYS A 117 36.55 -13.24 14.26
C LYS A 117 36.06 -13.98 13.01
N GLY A 118 35.11 -13.39 12.29
CA GLY A 118 34.44 -13.97 11.13
C GLY A 118 35.25 -13.86 9.84
N ARG A 119 34.70 -14.44 8.77
CA ARG A 119 35.26 -14.29 7.41
C ARG A 119 34.80 -12.98 6.76
N TYR A 120 33.58 -12.56 7.09
CA TYR A 120 32.95 -11.37 6.54
C TYR A 120 32.45 -10.46 7.66
N LYS A 121 32.54 -9.16 7.43
CA LYS A 121 31.88 -8.12 8.20
C LYS A 121 30.54 -7.81 7.54
N ILE A 122 29.46 -8.15 8.22
CA ILE A 122 28.10 -8.14 7.68
C ILE A 122 27.34 -6.99 8.32
N TYR A 123 26.78 -6.12 7.49
CA TYR A 123 25.89 -5.06 7.91
C TYR A 123 24.47 -5.43 7.54
N LEU A 124 23.65 -5.73 8.55
CA LEU A 124 22.25 -6.06 8.41
C LEU A 124 21.42 -4.82 8.75
N ILE A 125 20.78 -4.21 7.75
CA ILE A 125 19.97 -3.02 7.95
C ILE A 125 18.51 -3.40 7.73
N ASP A 126 17.75 -3.47 8.82
CA ASP A 126 16.31 -3.74 8.80
C ASP A 126 15.52 -2.44 8.56
N GLU A 127 14.33 -2.59 7.96
CA GLU A 127 13.48 -1.49 7.49
C GLU A 127 14.27 -0.36 6.80
N VAL A 128 15.13 -0.74 5.84
CA VAL A 128 16.08 0.19 5.18
C VAL A 128 15.36 1.40 4.56
N HIS A 129 14.10 1.26 4.16
CA HIS A 129 13.29 2.34 3.60
C HIS A 129 13.05 3.52 4.58
N MET A 130 13.34 3.34 5.87
CA MET A 130 13.26 4.38 6.90
C MET A 130 14.51 5.25 6.98
N LEU A 131 15.60 4.88 6.29
CA LEU A 131 16.81 5.72 6.23
C LEU A 131 16.55 7.01 5.48
N SER A 132 17.18 8.10 5.93
CA SER A 132 17.13 9.38 5.23
C SER A 132 17.81 9.30 3.85
N ALA A 133 17.34 10.09 2.89
CA ALA A 133 17.95 10.14 1.55
C ALA A 133 19.45 10.49 1.57
N ALA A 134 19.86 11.35 2.51
CA ALA A 134 21.26 11.72 2.71
C ALA A 134 22.09 10.54 3.28
N ALA A 135 21.54 9.75 4.20
CA ALA A 135 22.16 8.52 4.69
C ALA A 135 22.32 7.49 3.56
N PHE A 136 21.31 7.31 2.73
CA PHE A 136 21.40 6.43 1.55
C PHE A 136 22.53 6.82 0.59
N ASN A 137 22.63 8.11 0.25
CA ASN A 137 23.69 8.59 -0.64
C ASN A 137 25.09 8.41 -0.06
N ALA A 138 25.22 8.45 1.28
CA ALA A 138 26.50 8.20 1.94
C ALA A 138 26.99 6.75 1.77
N LEU A 139 26.08 5.78 1.59
CA LEU A 139 26.39 4.35 1.38
C LEU A 139 26.69 4.00 -0.08
N LEU A 140 26.23 4.79 -1.05
CA LEU A 140 26.31 4.44 -2.48
C LEU A 140 27.74 4.13 -2.93
N LYS A 141 28.72 4.98 -2.57
CA LYS A 141 30.13 4.75 -2.94
C LYS A 141 30.65 3.42 -2.38
N THR A 142 30.23 3.06 -1.17
CA THR A 142 30.65 1.82 -0.51
C THR A 142 29.90 0.60 -1.04
N LEU A 143 28.70 0.77 -1.58
CA LEU A 143 27.97 -0.28 -2.28
C LEU A 143 28.48 -0.50 -3.71
N GLU A 144 29.00 0.55 -4.36
CA GLU A 144 29.63 0.46 -5.69
C GLU A 144 30.97 -0.25 -5.65
N GLU A 145 31.80 0.09 -4.66
CA GLU A 145 33.15 -0.47 -4.49
C GLU A 145 33.32 -1.03 -3.06
N PRO A 146 32.61 -2.10 -2.69
CA PRO A 146 32.70 -2.68 -1.35
C PRO A 146 34.01 -3.43 -1.16
N PRO A 147 34.65 -3.34 0.02
CA PRO A 147 35.76 -4.23 0.36
C PRO A 147 35.33 -5.70 0.29
N GLU A 148 36.23 -6.60 -0.14
CA GLU A 148 35.90 -8.02 -0.36
C GLU A 148 35.35 -8.74 0.90
N HIS A 149 35.79 -8.30 2.08
CA HIS A 149 35.37 -8.85 3.37
C HIS A 149 34.03 -8.28 3.86
N VAL A 150 33.41 -7.34 3.14
CA VAL A 150 32.19 -6.65 3.57
C VAL A 150 30.98 -7.19 2.81
N LYS A 151 29.89 -7.45 3.53
CA LYS A 151 28.61 -7.85 2.95
C LYS A 151 27.49 -7.00 3.52
N PHE A 152 26.64 -6.47 2.64
CA PHE A 152 25.43 -5.74 3.04
C PHE A 152 24.20 -6.64 2.89
N ILE A 153 23.32 -6.59 3.89
CA ILE A 153 22.04 -7.26 3.86
C ILE A 153 20.98 -6.25 4.27
N PHE A 154 20.11 -5.89 3.33
CA PHE A 154 19.01 -4.98 3.53
C PHE A 154 17.70 -5.76 3.67
N ALA A 155 16.81 -5.33 4.55
CA ALA A 155 15.44 -5.80 4.62
C ALA A 155 14.47 -4.62 4.55
N THR A 156 13.34 -4.81 3.85
CA THR A 156 12.29 -3.78 3.75
C THR A 156 10.90 -4.38 3.58
N THR A 157 9.91 -3.75 4.20
CA THR A 157 8.50 -3.95 3.90
C THR A 157 8.00 -3.13 2.71
N GLU A 158 8.69 -2.04 2.37
CA GLU A 158 8.28 -1.07 1.35
C GLU A 158 9.38 -0.88 0.30
N PRO A 159 9.48 -1.77 -0.70
CA PRO A 159 10.52 -1.68 -1.73
C PRO A 159 10.43 -0.40 -2.57
N GLN A 160 9.23 0.14 -2.77
CA GLN A 160 8.99 1.37 -3.55
C GLN A 160 9.61 2.62 -2.92
N LYS A 161 9.84 2.62 -1.60
CA LYS A 161 10.48 3.73 -0.88
C LYS A 161 12.00 3.63 -0.90
N VAL A 162 12.57 2.50 -1.33
CA VAL A 162 14.01 2.32 -1.45
C VAL A 162 14.48 2.92 -2.77
N LEU A 163 15.61 3.65 -2.75
CA LEU A 163 16.15 4.28 -3.95
C LEU A 163 16.48 3.24 -5.03
N PRO A 164 16.09 3.45 -6.30
CA PRO A 164 16.42 2.55 -7.41
C PRO A 164 17.92 2.30 -7.59
N THR A 165 18.76 3.26 -7.21
CA THR A 165 20.22 3.15 -7.23
C THR A 165 20.76 2.07 -6.27
N ILE A 166 20.05 1.76 -5.20
CA ILE A 166 20.42 0.70 -4.26
C ILE A 166 19.89 -0.64 -4.75
N ILE A 167 18.63 -0.66 -5.19
CA ILE A 167 17.99 -1.87 -5.71
C ILE A 167 18.82 -2.45 -6.87
N SER A 168 19.31 -1.61 -7.77
CA SER A 168 20.16 -2.02 -8.91
C SER A 168 21.51 -2.62 -8.52
N ARG A 169 22.00 -2.37 -7.29
CA ARG A 169 23.28 -2.90 -6.77
C ARG A 169 23.10 -4.06 -5.81
N CYS A 170 21.86 -4.44 -5.51
CA CYS A 170 21.54 -5.54 -4.61
C CYS A 170 21.01 -6.74 -5.37
N GLN A 171 21.35 -7.95 -4.91
CA GLN A 171 20.59 -9.12 -5.29
C GLN A 171 19.26 -9.12 -4.53
N ARG A 172 18.15 -8.89 -5.23
CA ARG A 172 16.81 -8.81 -4.65
C ARG A 172 16.20 -10.19 -4.48
N PHE A 173 15.60 -10.41 -3.31
CA PHE A 173 14.84 -11.59 -2.95
C PHE A 173 13.46 -11.18 -2.41
N ASP A 174 12.41 -11.55 -3.11
CA ASP A 174 11.03 -11.30 -2.70
C ASP A 174 10.50 -12.49 -1.87
N LEU A 175 10.20 -12.23 -0.60
CA LEU A 175 9.53 -13.15 0.30
C LEU A 175 8.02 -12.91 0.23
N HIS A 176 7.29 -13.98 -0.06
CA HIS A 176 5.83 -13.92 -0.25
C HIS A 176 5.10 -14.11 1.08
N ARG A 177 3.80 -13.77 1.11
CA ARG A 177 2.93 -14.15 2.24
C ARG A 177 2.89 -15.67 2.34
N ILE A 178 2.95 -16.18 3.57
CA ILE A 178 2.90 -17.63 3.82
C ILE A 178 1.44 -18.08 3.74
N PRO A 179 1.09 -19.13 2.98
CA PRO A 179 -0.25 -19.70 2.95
C PRO A 179 -0.78 -20.02 4.35
N ALA A 180 -2.07 -19.79 4.59
CA ALA A 180 -2.69 -19.99 5.90
C ALA A 180 -2.54 -21.45 6.40
N ASN A 181 -2.68 -22.43 5.51
CA ASN A 181 -2.53 -23.84 5.84
C ASN A 181 -1.13 -24.17 6.38
N LEU A 182 -0.08 -23.64 5.75
CA LEU A 182 1.31 -23.84 6.23
C LEU A 182 1.55 -23.17 7.59
N ILE A 183 0.94 -22.00 7.85
CA ILE A 183 1.00 -21.37 9.16
C ILE A 183 0.29 -22.24 10.19
N ALA A 184 -0.93 -22.71 9.90
CA ALA A 184 -1.71 -23.56 10.80
C ALA A 184 -0.96 -24.86 11.15
N GLU A 185 -0.37 -25.53 10.15
CA GLU A 185 0.48 -26.71 10.35
C GLU A 185 1.68 -26.42 11.26
N HIS A 186 2.36 -25.29 11.05
CA HIS A 186 3.50 -24.91 11.89
C HIS A 186 3.08 -24.59 13.33
N LEU A 187 1.95 -23.89 13.52
CA LEU A 187 1.39 -23.63 14.86
C LEU A 187 1.03 -24.94 15.58
N GLN A 188 0.50 -25.93 14.86
CA GLN A 188 0.24 -27.27 15.41
C GLN A 188 1.53 -27.98 15.86
N VAL A 189 2.63 -27.82 15.13
CA VAL A 189 3.95 -28.33 15.54
C VAL A 189 4.44 -27.64 16.81
N ILE A 190 4.29 -26.32 16.92
CA ILE A 190 4.65 -25.57 18.13
C ILE A 190 3.79 -26.00 19.32
N ALA A 191 2.48 -26.08 19.14
CA ALA A 191 1.55 -26.51 20.18
C ALA A 191 1.91 -27.89 20.75
N LYS A 192 2.25 -28.86 19.88
CA LYS A 192 2.71 -30.19 20.30
C LYS A 192 4.01 -30.14 21.12
N LYS A 193 4.96 -29.28 20.74
CA LYS A 193 6.25 -29.14 21.46
C LYS A 193 6.07 -28.50 22.85
N GLU A 194 5.18 -27.51 22.96
CA GLU A 194 4.86 -26.83 24.22
C GLU A 194 3.78 -27.57 25.04
N LYS A 195 3.27 -28.71 24.55
CA LYS A 195 2.19 -29.51 25.19
C LYS A 195 0.87 -28.76 25.33
N ILE A 196 0.55 -27.89 24.37
CA ILE A 196 -0.71 -27.16 24.25
C ILE A 196 -1.68 -27.96 23.37
N THR A 197 -2.94 -28.04 23.77
CA THR A 197 -4.04 -28.58 22.98
C THR A 197 -4.64 -27.47 22.12
N LEU A 198 -4.18 -27.36 20.88
CA LEU A 198 -4.69 -26.40 19.90
C LEU A 198 -5.62 -27.11 18.91
N GLU A 199 -6.89 -26.71 18.86
CA GLU A 199 -7.83 -27.26 17.88
C GLU A 199 -7.42 -26.88 16.44
N PRO A 200 -7.64 -27.76 15.43
CA PRO A 200 -7.33 -27.44 14.04
C PRO A 200 -8.03 -26.17 13.54
N ALA A 201 -9.30 -25.97 13.89
CA ALA A 201 -10.06 -24.78 13.54
C ALA A 201 -9.46 -23.51 14.17
N ALA A 202 -9.03 -23.59 15.44
CA ALA A 202 -8.33 -22.50 16.12
C ALA A 202 -7.02 -22.13 15.40
N ALA A 203 -6.22 -23.12 15.00
CA ALA A 203 -4.98 -22.88 14.25
C ALA A 203 -5.22 -22.18 12.91
N HIS A 204 -6.26 -22.56 12.17
CA HIS A 204 -6.63 -21.90 10.91
C HIS A 204 -7.14 -20.47 11.16
N SER A 205 -7.92 -20.24 12.21
CA SER A 205 -8.40 -18.90 12.58
C SER A 205 -7.24 -17.97 12.99
N ILE A 206 -6.22 -18.46 13.70
CA ILE A 206 -4.98 -17.70 13.96
C ILE A 206 -4.24 -17.41 12.65
N ALA A 207 -4.07 -18.42 11.79
CA ALA A 207 -3.33 -18.29 10.54
C ALA A 207 -3.95 -17.25 9.59
N ARG A 208 -5.29 -17.21 9.50
CA ARG A 208 -6.03 -16.19 8.73
C ARG A 208 -5.87 -14.82 9.36
N GLY A 209 -5.99 -14.71 10.68
CA GLY A 209 -5.78 -13.47 11.42
C GLY A 209 -4.38 -12.88 11.22
N ALA A 210 -3.36 -13.73 11.08
CA ALA A 210 -1.97 -13.33 10.87
C ALA A 210 -1.63 -12.86 9.44
N GLU A 211 -2.56 -13.00 8.49
CA GLU A 211 -2.43 -12.56 7.09
C GLU A 211 -1.11 -12.99 6.41
N GLY A 212 -0.62 -14.19 6.70
CA GLY A 212 0.61 -14.71 6.10
C GLY A 212 1.92 -14.31 6.81
N GLY A 213 1.84 -13.61 7.95
CA GLY A 213 2.98 -13.30 8.81
C GLY A 213 3.17 -14.33 9.92
N LEU A 214 4.17 -15.21 9.80
CA LEU A 214 4.41 -16.26 10.81
C LEU A 214 4.74 -15.71 12.20
N ARG A 215 5.51 -14.61 12.26
CA ARG A 215 5.83 -13.94 13.52
C ARG A 215 4.57 -13.48 14.26
N ASP A 216 3.62 -12.93 13.53
CA ASP A 216 2.38 -12.41 14.11
C ASP A 216 1.49 -13.59 14.55
N ALA A 217 1.42 -14.68 13.77
CA ALA A 217 0.75 -15.93 14.15
C ALA A 217 1.32 -16.55 15.44
N GLU A 218 2.64 -16.67 15.55
CA GLU A 218 3.32 -17.18 16.75
C GLU A 218 3.06 -16.28 17.97
N SER A 219 3.02 -14.95 17.77
CA SER A 219 2.71 -13.98 18.82
C SER A 219 1.25 -14.09 19.29
N MET A 220 0.32 -14.34 18.37
CA MET A 220 -1.09 -14.57 18.69
C MET A 220 -1.28 -15.87 19.48
N LEU A 221 -0.58 -16.95 19.10
CA LEU A 221 -0.61 -18.20 19.86
C LEU A 221 -0.07 -18.01 21.29
N ASP A 222 1.03 -17.28 21.44
CA ASP A 222 1.64 -16.94 22.75
C ASP A 222 0.64 -16.18 23.64
N GLN A 223 -0.05 -15.20 23.08
CA GLN A 223 -1.10 -14.45 23.79
C GLN A 223 -2.27 -15.35 24.19
N LEU A 224 -2.74 -16.23 23.30
CA LEU A 224 -3.84 -17.16 23.62
C LEU A 224 -3.48 -18.12 24.75
N VAL A 225 -2.24 -18.60 24.80
CA VAL A 225 -1.75 -19.44 25.91
C VAL A 225 -1.81 -18.66 27.23
N ALA A 226 -1.46 -17.38 27.22
CA ALA A 226 -1.52 -16.53 28.41
C ALA A 226 -2.97 -16.28 28.90
N PHE A 227 -3.95 -16.22 28.00
CA PHE A 227 -5.36 -15.96 28.35
C PHE A 227 -6.16 -17.23 28.67
N CYS A 228 -6.00 -18.29 27.88
CA CYS A 228 -6.84 -19.49 27.89
C CYS A 228 -6.15 -20.71 28.53
N GLY A 229 -4.83 -20.64 28.74
CA GLY A 229 -4.04 -21.74 29.27
C GLY A 229 -3.70 -22.79 28.20
N GLU A 230 -3.80 -24.08 28.55
CA GLU A 230 -3.30 -25.18 27.73
C GLU A 230 -4.29 -25.66 26.65
N LYS A 231 -5.57 -25.26 26.72
CA LYS A 231 -6.60 -25.67 25.76
C LYS A 231 -7.12 -24.45 25.04
N ILE A 232 -6.96 -24.45 23.72
CA ILE A 232 -7.33 -23.32 22.86
C ILE A 232 -8.31 -23.84 21.81
N ALA A 233 -9.56 -23.43 21.94
CA ALA A 233 -10.62 -23.70 20.98
C ALA A 233 -10.79 -22.52 20.00
N GLU A 234 -11.51 -22.74 18.90
CA GLU A 234 -11.74 -21.67 17.92
C GLU A 234 -12.44 -20.45 18.53
N SER A 235 -13.45 -20.68 19.38
CA SER A 235 -14.20 -19.61 20.05
C SER A 235 -13.30 -18.68 20.85
N ASP A 236 -12.23 -19.21 21.45
CA ASP A 236 -11.28 -18.43 22.23
C ASP A 236 -10.51 -17.46 21.33
N VAL A 237 -10.05 -17.94 20.17
CA VAL A 237 -9.37 -17.12 19.16
C VAL A 237 -10.28 -15.99 18.68
N LEU A 238 -11.53 -16.33 18.34
CA LEU A 238 -12.50 -15.37 17.82
C LEU A 238 -12.84 -14.29 18.86
N ASN A 239 -12.89 -14.64 20.14
CA ASN A 239 -13.25 -13.71 21.21
C ASN A 239 -12.07 -12.84 21.65
N VAL A 240 -10.86 -13.41 21.76
CA VAL A 240 -9.66 -12.66 22.19
C VAL A 240 -9.24 -11.63 21.14
N PHE A 241 -9.29 -11.99 19.85
CA PHE A 241 -8.87 -11.09 18.77
C PHE A 241 -10.01 -10.33 18.09
N GLY A 242 -11.25 -10.52 18.53
CA GLY A 242 -12.41 -9.88 17.91
C GLY A 242 -12.65 -10.33 16.47
N PHE A 243 -12.17 -11.51 16.08
CA PHE A 243 -12.41 -12.06 14.74
C PHE A 243 -13.81 -12.64 14.62
N THR A 244 -14.29 -12.66 13.38
CA THR A 244 -15.55 -13.28 12.98
C THR A 244 -15.33 -14.66 12.40
N SER A 245 -16.27 -15.56 12.67
CA SER A 245 -16.23 -16.92 12.13
C SER A 245 -16.50 -16.93 10.62
N GLU A 246 -16.02 -17.96 9.91
CA GLU A 246 -16.34 -18.13 8.48
C GLU A 246 -17.83 -18.28 8.23
N GLN A 247 -18.52 -18.99 9.14
CA GLN A 247 -19.98 -19.16 9.08
C GLN A 247 -20.68 -17.81 9.13
N THR A 248 -20.25 -16.90 10.02
CA THR A 248 -20.82 -15.54 10.11
C THR A 248 -20.64 -14.74 8.82
N VAL A 249 -19.47 -14.83 8.18
CA VAL A 249 -19.20 -14.14 6.90
C VAL A 249 -20.04 -14.74 5.77
N SER A 250 -20.16 -16.07 5.74
CA SER A 250 -21.01 -16.81 4.81
C SER A 250 -22.48 -16.41 4.98
N ASP A 251 -23.00 -16.42 6.21
CA ASP A 251 -24.37 -16.06 6.55
C ASP A 251 -24.69 -14.60 6.19
N LEU A 252 -23.75 -13.68 6.46
CA LEU A 252 -23.89 -12.28 6.08
C LEU A 252 -23.98 -12.15 4.55
N THR A 253 -23.10 -12.84 3.83
CA THR A 253 -23.12 -12.88 2.36
C THR A 253 -24.45 -13.44 1.85
N GLN A 254 -24.94 -14.53 2.43
CA GLN A 254 -26.21 -15.15 2.05
C GLN A 254 -27.40 -14.17 2.20
N ARG A 255 -27.48 -13.46 3.33
CA ARG A 255 -28.52 -12.45 3.58
C ARG A 255 -28.44 -11.30 2.58
N ILE A 256 -27.23 -10.86 2.23
CA ILE A 256 -27.01 -9.83 1.19
C ILE A 256 -27.48 -10.33 -0.17
N LEU A 257 -27.11 -11.55 -0.58
CA LEU A 257 -27.50 -12.12 -1.87
C LEU A 257 -29.01 -12.33 -2.00
N ARG A 258 -29.70 -12.64 -0.91
CA ARG A 258 -31.16 -12.79 -0.86
C ARG A 258 -31.93 -11.47 -0.73
N GLY A 259 -31.22 -10.36 -0.50
CA GLY A 259 -31.83 -9.05 -0.29
C GLY A 259 -32.50 -8.86 1.09
N GLU A 260 -32.16 -9.70 2.06
CA GLU A 260 -32.69 -9.70 3.43
C GLU A 260 -32.02 -8.58 4.26
N THR A 261 -32.39 -7.32 3.96
CA THR A 261 -31.75 -6.13 4.56
C THR A 261 -31.88 -6.08 6.09
N PRO A 262 -33.07 -6.28 6.69
CA PRO A 262 -33.21 -6.27 8.15
C PRO A 262 -32.34 -7.33 8.83
N GLU A 263 -32.32 -8.54 8.30
CA GLU A 263 -31.57 -9.67 8.82
C GLU A 263 -30.06 -9.44 8.70
N ALA A 264 -29.59 -8.88 7.59
CA ALA A 264 -28.17 -8.55 7.39
C ALA A 264 -27.70 -7.48 8.39
N ILE A 265 -28.50 -6.43 8.60
CA ILE A 265 -28.19 -5.36 9.57
C ILE A 265 -28.21 -5.90 10.99
N ASN A 266 -29.19 -6.74 11.34
CA ASN A 266 -29.26 -7.35 12.68
C ASN A 266 -28.03 -8.22 12.97
N LEU A 267 -27.57 -9.02 11.99
CA LEU A 267 -26.35 -9.82 12.15
C LEU A 267 -25.13 -8.92 12.37
N LEU A 268 -24.98 -7.84 11.60
CA LEU A 268 -23.90 -6.88 11.80
C LEU A 268 -23.98 -6.21 13.18
N HIS A 269 -25.18 -5.86 13.63
CA HIS A 269 -25.41 -5.30 14.96
C HIS A 269 -24.96 -6.26 16.05
N GLU A 270 -25.37 -7.53 15.99
CA GLU A 270 -24.95 -8.58 16.93
C GLU A 270 -23.43 -8.74 16.98
N GLN A 271 -22.75 -8.76 15.83
CA GLN A 271 -21.29 -8.85 15.79
C GLN A 271 -20.61 -7.62 16.40
N CYS A 272 -21.19 -6.42 16.20
CA CYS A 272 -20.68 -5.20 16.80
C CYS A 272 -20.84 -5.20 18.32
N GLU A 273 -22.00 -5.61 18.84
CA GLU A 273 -22.24 -5.73 20.29
C GLU A 273 -21.38 -6.82 20.93
N ALA A 274 -21.06 -7.88 20.18
CA ALA A 274 -20.10 -8.91 20.58
C ALA A 274 -18.62 -8.46 20.55
N GLY A 275 -18.35 -7.18 20.23
CA GLY A 275 -17.01 -6.60 20.24
C GLY A 275 -16.11 -7.03 19.09
N LYS A 276 -16.68 -7.52 17.98
CA LYS A 276 -15.91 -7.93 16.80
C LYS A 276 -15.33 -6.72 16.06
N ASP A 277 -14.20 -6.91 15.39
CA ASP A 277 -13.57 -5.86 14.58
C ASP A 277 -14.32 -5.68 13.25
N MET A 278 -15.00 -4.53 13.11
CA MET A 278 -15.77 -4.20 11.91
C MET A 278 -14.91 -3.99 10.66
N MET A 279 -13.67 -3.49 10.78
CA MET A 279 -12.77 -3.40 9.63
C MET A 279 -12.39 -4.80 9.16
N ARG A 280 -12.12 -5.68 10.11
CA ARG A 280 -11.75 -7.06 9.79
C ARG A 280 -12.90 -7.80 9.13
N LEU A 281 -14.11 -7.69 9.68
CA LEU A 281 -15.31 -8.29 9.07
C LEU A 281 -15.57 -7.77 7.65
N MET A 282 -15.33 -6.47 7.38
CA MET A 282 -15.42 -5.93 6.01
C MET A 282 -14.37 -6.55 5.09
N ALA A 283 -13.11 -6.65 5.53
CA ALA A 283 -12.04 -7.27 4.76
C ALA A 283 -12.31 -8.76 4.47
N ASP A 284 -12.81 -9.50 5.48
CA ASP A 284 -13.17 -10.91 5.34
C ASP A 284 -14.37 -11.07 4.38
N LEU A 285 -15.35 -10.16 4.41
CA LEU A 285 -16.47 -10.14 3.46
C LEU A 285 -15.98 -9.90 2.02
N ILE A 286 -15.09 -8.93 1.80
CA ILE A 286 -14.49 -8.67 0.47
C ILE A 286 -13.72 -9.90 -0.02
N ALA A 287 -12.93 -10.53 0.86
CA ALA A 287 -12.20 -11.75 0.55
C ALA A 287 -13.15 -12.90 0.15
N TYR A 288 -14.25 -13.08 0.90
CA TYR A 288 -15.27 -14.08 0.59
C TYR A 288 -15.91 -13.85 -0.80
N VAL A 289 -16.30 -12.61 -1.11
CA VAL A 289 -16.89 -12.28 -2.42
C VAL A 289 -15.87 -12.47 -3.56
N ARG A 290 -14.59 -12.15 -3.32
CA ARG A 290 -13.50 -12.45 -4.27
C ARG A 290 -13.34 -13.94 -4.50
N ASP A 291 -13.35 -14.74 -3.43
CA ASP A 291 -13.20 -16.19 -3.53
C ASP A 291 -14.39 -16.81 -4.27
N LEU A 292 -15.59 -16.27 -4.08
CA LEU A 292 -16.78 -16.61 -4.85
C LEU A 292 -16.62 -16.32 -6.35
N LEU A 293 -16.07 -15.16 -6.71
CA LEU A 293 -15.77 -14.79 -8.09
C LEU A 293 -14.73 -15.73 -8.72
N VAL A 294 -13.65 -16.03 -7.99
CA VAL A 294 -12.60 -16.97 -8.43
C VAL A 294 -13.17 -18.36 -8.62
N PHE A 295 -14.01 -18.84 -7.69
CA PHE A 295 -14.69 -20.13 -7.79
C PHE A 295 -15.57 -20.21 -9.05
N LYS A 296 -16.33 -19.14 -9.37
CA LYS A 296 -17.12 -19.09 -10.62
C LYS A 296 -16.27 -19.11 -11.88
N ALA A 297 -15.12 -18.45 -11.87
CA ALA A 297 -14.21 -18.43 -13.02
C ALA A 297 -13.44 -19.75 -13.19
N LYS A 298 -13.04 -20.38 -12.09
CA LYS A 298 -12.30 -21.63 -12.06
C LYS A 298 -12.61 -22.40 -10.76
N PRO A 299 -13.53 -23.39 -10.81
CA PRO A 299 -13.97 -24.14 -9.62
C PRO A 299 -12.81 -24.83 -8.88
N ASP A 300 -11.80 -25.29 -9.61
CA ASP A 300 -10.65 -26.01 -9.04
C ASP A 300 -9.59 -25.12 -8.38
N ALA A 301 -9.68 -23.79 -8.52
CA ALA A 301 -8.62 -22.88 -8.09
C ALA A 301 -8.43 -22.82 -6.57
N LEU A 302 -9.47 -23.13 -5.79
CA LEU A 302 -9.49 -22.97 -4.33
C LEU A 302 -9.43 -24.30 -3.57
N ASN A 303 -9.30 -25.43 -4.27
CA ASN A 303 -9.41 -26.77 -3.69
C ASN A 303 -8.34 -27.08 -2.61
N GLN A 304 -7.19 -26.40 -2.64
CA GLN A 304 -6.09 -26.63 -1.70
C GLN A 304 -6.09 -25.67 -0.50
N ASP A 305 -6.83 -24.55 -0.59
CA ASP A 305 -6.76 -23.45 0.38
C ASP A 305 -7.99 -23.35 1.29
N VAL A 306 -9.03 -24.14 1.02
CA VAL A 306 -10.37 -23.95 1.60
C VAL A 306 -10.98 -25.26 2.10
N ASP A 307 -11.60 -25.22 3.28
CA ASP A 307 -12.29 -26.36 3.90
C ASP A 307 -13.49 -26.88 3.06
N PRO A 308 -13.76 -28.20 3.01
CA PRO A 308 -14.86 -28.75 2.23
C PRO A 308 -16.26 -28.24 2.61
N GLN A 309 -16.51 -27.80 3.86
CA GLN A 309 -17.80 -27.20 4.20
C GLN A 309 -17.94 -25.82 3.54
N PHE A 310 -16.88 -25.01 3.59
CA PHE A 310 -16.86 -23.68 2.99
C PHE A 310 -16.98 -23.74 1.46
N GLN A 311 -16.39 -24.74 0.81
CA GLN A 311 -16.58 -24.99 -0.62
C GLN A 311 -18.06 -25.20 -1.01
N ARG A 312 -18.85 -25.86 -0.16
CA ARG A 312 -20.29 -26.06 -0.42
C ARG A 312 -21.05 -24.74 -0.33
N SER A 313 -20.74 -23.90 0.65
CA SER A 313 -21.33 -22.56 0.78
C SER A 313 -20.98 -21.67 -0.40
N LEU A 314 -19.72 -21.72 -0.87
CA LEU A 314 -19.30 -21.01 -2.09
C LEU A 314 -20.08 -21.50 -3.32
N ALA A 315 -20.22 -22.81 -3.51
CA ALA A 315 -20.99 -23.35 -4.63
C ALA A 315 -22.46 -22.90 -4.60
N ALA A 316 -23.11 -22.93 -3.43
CA ALA A 316 -24.49 -22.49 -3.27
C ALA A 316 -24.68 -20.99 -3.53
N HIS A 317 -23.72 -20.15 -3.12
CA HIS A 317 -23.75 -18.72 -3.39
C HIS A 317 -23.42 -18.40 -4.86
N ALA A 318 -22.57 -19.21 -5.49
CA ALA A 318 -22.12 -18.99 -6.87
C ALA A 318 -23.28 -19.11 -7.87
N GLU A 319 -24.27 -19.96 -7.57
CA GLU A 319 -25.48 -20.12 -8.37
C GLU A 319 -26.46 -18.94 -8.26
N GLN A 320 -26.39 -18.17 -7.17
CA GLN A 320 -27.39 -17.13 -6.85
C GLN A 320 -27.10 -15.76 -7.46
N ILE A 321 -25.88 -15.52 -7.96
CA ILE A 321 -25.43 -14.18 -8.39
C ILE A 321 -24.63 -14.25 -9.68
N SER A 322 -24.84 -13.31 -10.60
CA SER A 322 -24.03 -13.21 -11.83
C SER A 322 -22.64 -12.63 -11.58
N THR A 323 -21.70 -12.89 -12.49
CA THR A 323 -20.31 -12.43 -12.39
C THR A 323 -20.20 -10.90 -12.33
N ASP A 324 -20.99 -10.18 -13.14
CA ASP A 324 -20.96 -8.71 -13.17
C ASP A 324 -21.40 -8.09 -11.84
N ARG A 325 -22.39 -8.70 -11.19
CA ARG A 325 -22.86 -8.28 -9.86
C ARG A 325 -21.84 -8.53 -8.77
N LEU A 326 -21.08 -9.63 -8.86
CA LEU A 326 -19.98 -9.87 -7.91
C LEU A 326 -18.89 -8.81 -8.02
N LEU A 327 -18.52 -8.40 -9.25
CA LEU A 327 -17.57 -7.32 -9.46
C LEU A 327 -18.06 -6.00 -8.87
N GLU A 328 -19.34 -5.67 -9.10
CA GLU A 328 -19.97 -4.48 -8.53
C GLU A 328 -19.95 -4.49 -6.98
N LEU A 329 -20.26 -5.64 -6.37
CA LEU A 329 -20.18 -5.79 -4.91
C LEU A 329 -18.77 -5.58 -4.37
N ILE A 330 -17.75 -6.15 -5.03
CA ILE A 330 -16.34 -5.98 -4.62
C ILE A 330 -15.96 -4.49 -4.64
N ASP A 331 -16.29 -3.77 -5.71
CA ASP A 331 -15.98 -2.34 -5.83
C ASP A 331 -16.70 -1.51 -4.76
N GLN A 332 -17.97 -1.82 -4.48
CA GLN A 332 -18.75 -1.12 -3.46
C GLN A 332 -18.19 -1.34 -2.05
N PHE A 333 -17.88 -2.58 -1.69
CA PHE A 333 -17.31 -2.91 -0.38
C PHE A 333 -15.88 -2.36 -0.23
N ALA A 334 -15.03 -2.45 -1.25
CA ALA A 334 -13.70 -1.85 -1.23
C ALA A 334 -13.75 -0.32 -1.05
N ALA A 335 -14.69 0.36 -1.73
CA ALA A 335 -14.92 1.78 -1.55
C ALA A 335 -15.44 2.12 -0.15
N ALA A 336 -16.24 1.24 0.46
CA ALA A 336 -16.70 1.39 1.84
C ALA A 336 -15.57 1.19 2.84
N GLU A 337 -14.74 0.15 2.68
CA GLU A 337 -13.58 -0.14 3.51
C GLU A 337 -12.61 1.05 3.57
N ALA A 338 -12.31 1.66 2.41
CA ALA A 338 -11.45 2.84 2.34
C ALA A 338 -11.99 4.04 3.13
N ARG A 339 -13.33 4.22 3.17
CA ARG A 339 -13.98 5.26 3.98
C ARG A 339 -13.99 4.90 5.46
N MET A 340 -14.24 3.64 5.80
CA MET A 340 -14.27 3.15 7.19
C MET A 340 -12.94 3.35 7.91
N LYS A 341 -11.81 3.26 7.19
CA LYS A 341 -10.46 3.43 7.75
C LYS A 341 -10.30 4.72 8.57
N TRP A 342 -10.92 5.82 8.15
CA TRP A 342 -10.81 7.14 8.79
C TRP A 342 -12.10 7.58 9.49
N ALA A 343 -13.12 6.72 9.49
CA ALA A 343 -14.41 7.07 10.04
C ALA A 343 -14.47 6.86 11.56
N PRO A 344 -15.11 7.78 12.31
CA PRO A 344 -15.32 7.59 13.74
C PRO A 344 -16.33 6.48 14.04
N ASN A 345 -17.39 6.36 13.22
CA ASN A 345 -18.39 5.31 13.36
C ASN A 345 -18.32 4.31 12.20
N LYS A 346 -17.48 3.28 12.36
CA LYS A 346 -17.27 2.24 11.34
C LYS A 346 -18.54 1.40 11.09
N LYS A 347 -19.34 1.15 12.13
CA LYS A 347 -20.61 0.39 12.05
C LYS A 347 -21.58 1.05 11.07
N LEU A 348 -21.80 2.36 11.21
CA LEU A 348 -22.69 3.11 10.30
C LEU A 348 -22.27 2.98 8.83
N HIS A 349 -20.97 3.09 8.55
CA HIS A 349 -20.47 2.96 7.18
C HIS A 349 -20.66 1.56 6.61
N PHE A 350 -20.52 0.53 7.45
CA PHE A 350 -20.76 -0.85 7.06
C PHE A 350 -22.27 -1.08 6.83
N GLU A 351 -23.15 -0.62 7.72
CA GLU A 351 -24.61 -0.70 7.52
C GLU A 351 -25.03 -0.06 6.20
N VAL A 352 -24.54 1.16 5.91
CA VAL A 352 -24.81 1.85 4.64
C VAL A 352 -24.26 1.08 3.44
N ALA A 353 -23.10 0.44 3.57
CA ALA A 353 -22.53 -0.39 2.50
C ALA A 353 -23.40 -1.62 2.20
N ILE A 354 -23.88 -2.31 3.24
CA ILE A 354 -24.79 -3.46 3.10
C ILE A 354 -26.10 -3.04 2.40
N ILE A 355 -26.71 -1.93 2.85
CA ILE A 355 -27.94 -1.42 2.25
C ILE A 355 -27.74 -1.09 0.77
N ARG A 356 -26.64 -0.41 0.43
CA ARG A 356 -26.30 -0.07 -0.96
C ARG A 356 -26.08 -1.31 -1.82
N ALA A 357 -25.35 -2.30 -1.30
CA ALA A 357 -25.09 -3.57 -1.97
C ALA A 357 -26.39 -4.31 -2.29
N ILE A 358 -27.30 -4.43 -1.32
CA ILE A 358 -28.60 -5.09 -1.53
C ILE A 358 -29.44 -4.31 -2.56
N GLN A 359 -29.45 -2.98 -2.48
CA GLN A 359 -30.18 -2.14 -3.43
C GLN A 359 -29.64 -2.29 -4.85
N SER A 360 -28.33 -2.33 -5.06
CA SER A 360 -27.75 -2.51 -6.39
C SER A 360 -28.06 -3.89 -6.98
N LEU A 361 -28.13 -4.93 -6.15
CA LEU A 361 -28.54 -6.27 -6.59
C LEU A 361 -30.00 -6.29 -7.09
N GLY A 362 -30.88 -5.49 -6.49
CA GLY A 362 -32.28 -5.36 -6.89
C GLY A 362 -32.56 -4.41 -8.06
N GLN A 363 -31.58 -3.61 -8.50
CA GLN A 363 -31.75 -2.72 -9.65
C GLN A 363 -31.75 -3.54 -10.95
N ALA A 364 -32.70 -3.31 -11.86
CA ALA A 364 -32.65 -3.95 -13.18
C ALA A 364 -31.37 -3.54 -13.92
N THR A 365 -30.66 -4.51 -14.49
CA THR A 365 -29.52 -4.19 -15.36
C THR A 365 -30.00 -3.46 -16.61
N LEU A 366 -29.13 -2.65 -17.23
CA LEU A 366 -29.46 -2.00 -18.49
C LEU A 366 -29.85 -3.03 -19.56
N ASP A 367 -29.19 -4.19 -19.54
CA ASP A 367 -29.48 -5.32 -20.42
C ASP A 367 -30.86 -5.92 -20.17
N GLU A 368 -31.27 -6.13 -18.91
CA GLU A 368 -32.64 -6.56 -18.58
C GLU A 368 -33.71 -5.54 -18.98
N VAL A 369 -33.39 -4.24 -18.87
CA VAL A 369 -34.29 -3.16 -19.31
C VAL A 369 -34.39 -3.14 -20.83
N ILE A 370 -33.28 -3.33 -21.55
CA ILE A 370 -33.26 -3.42 -23.02
C ILE A 370 -34.00 -4.67 -23.50
N GLU A 371 -33.84 -5.79 -22.82
CA GLU A 371 -34.52 -7.05 -23.12
C GLU A 371 -36.04 -6.91 -22.90
N LYS A 372 -36.47 -6.38 -21.74
CA LYS A 372 -37.89 -6.08 -21.48
C LYS A 372 -38.48 -5.03 -22.43
N LEU A 373 -37.70 -4.01 -22.82
CA LEU A 373 -38.13 -3.03 -23.83
C LEU A 373 -38.21 -3.66 -25.22
N GLY A 374 -37.35 -4.62 -25.55
CA GLY A 374 -37.42 -5.44 -26.75
C GLY A 374 -38.68 -6.30 -26.78
N GLU A 375 -39.00 -6.98 -25.67
CA GLU A 375 -40.22 -7.78 -25.50
C GLU A 375 -41.50 -6.94 -25.59
N LEU A 376 -41.50 -5.74 -25.02
CA LEU A 376 -42.60 -4.77 -25.11
C LEU A 376 -42.75 -4.21 -26.52
N ARG A 377 -41.64 -3.97 -27.23
CA ARG A 377 -41.64 -3.50 -28.63
C ARG A 377 -42.14 -4.59 -29.60
N ASP A 378 -41.84 -5.85 -29.31
CA ASP A 378 -42.22 -6.98 -30.15
C ASP A 378 -43.63 -7.55 -29.82
N GLY A 379 -44.37 -6.89 -28.92
CA GLY A 379 -45.83 -6.97 -28.86
C GLY A 379 -46.41 -8.37 -28.57
N GLY A 380 -45.87 -9.08 -27.57
CA GLY A 380 -46.50 -10.29 -27.05
C GLY A 380 -46.57 -11.47 -28.03
N ARG A 381 -45.66 -11.55 -29.02
CA ARG A 381 -45.43 -12.80 -29.75
C ARG A 381 -44.27 -13.56 -29.12
N ALA A 382 -44.62 -14.55 -28.31
CA ALA A 382 -43.69 -15.57 -27.85
C ALA A 382 -42.92 -16.15 -29.05
N ARG A 383 -41.60 -15.99 -29.05
CA ARG A 383 -40.70 -16.68 -29.98
C ARG A 383 -40.47 -18.09 -29.43
N PRO A 384 -40.67 -19.17 -30.20
CA PRO A 384 -40.45 -20.52 -29.68
C PRO A 384 -38.95 -20.78 -29.46
N PRO A 385 -38.58 -21.61 -28.47
CA PRO A 385 -37.19 -21.90 -28.17
C PRO A 385 -36.62 -22.87 -29.22
N GLY A 386 -35.57 -22.45 -29.93
CA GLY A 386 -34.95 -23.30 -30.94
C GLY A 386 -33.73 -22.69 -31.63
N ALA A 387 -32.56 -23.12 -31.16
CA ALA A 387 -31.27 -23.24 -31.84
C ALA A 387 -30.32 -22.02 -31.94
N PRO A 388 -28.99 -22.27 -31.84
CA PRO A 388 -27.98 -21.25 -31.58
C PRO A 388 -27.55 -20.55 -32.88
N SER A 389 -27.47 -19.22 -32.85
CA SER A 389 -26.95 -18.42 -33.95
C SER A 389 -25.42 -18.49 -33.97
N VAL A 390 -24.87 -19.39 -34.79
CA VAL A 390 -23.51 -19.30 -35.30
C VAL A 390 -23.48 -18.16 -36.33
N GLN A 391 -22.60 -17.18 -36.12
CA GLN A 391 -22.37 -16.10 -37.08
C GLN A 391 -21.66 -16.66 -38.33
N PRO A 392 -22.08 -16.28 -39.56
CA PRO A 392 -21.37 -16.68 -40.77
C PRO A 392 -20.18 -15.74 -41.04
N VAL A 393 -19.00 -16.34 -41.14
CA VAL A 393 -17.79 -15.72 -41.68
C VAL A 393 -17.94 -15.59 -43.20
N ALA A 394 -17.94 -14.36 -43.70
CA ALA A 394 -18.01 -14.07 -45.13
C ALA A 394 -16.61 -14.14 -45.79
N GLY A 395 -16.47 -15.09 -46.71
CA GLY A 395 -15.98 -14.87 -48.08
C GLY A 395 -14.50 -14.52 -48.31
N ILE A 396 -13.73 -15.54 -48.72
CA ILE A 396 -12.44 -15.41 -49.42
C ILE A 396 -12.68 -15.39 -50.93
N VAL A 397 -12.20 -14.33 -51.59
CA VAL A 397 -11.77 -14.21 -53.02
C VAL A 397 -11.12 -12.82 -53.12
N ASP A 398 -10.02 -12.52 -53.80
CA ASP A 398 -9.09 -13.24 -54.67
C ASP A 398 -7.78 -12.43 -54.65
N ALA A 399 -6.63 -13.08 -54.81
CA ALA A 399 -5.30 -12.46 -54.70
C ALA A 399 -4.78 -12.03 -56.07
N GLY A 400 -4.47 -10.74 -56.22
CA GLY A 400 -3.96 -10.17 -57.47
C GLY A 400 -3.03 -8.97 -57.30
N ARG A 401 -1.77 -9.24 -56.90
CA ARG A 401 -0.51 -8.64 -57.42
C ARG A 401 -0.17 -7.14 -57.15
N ARG A 402 1.04 -6.96 -56.58
CA ARG A 402 2.00 -5.79 -56.64
C ARG A 402 1.58 -4.51 -55.90
N GLU A 403 2.44 -3.65 -55.34
CA GLU A 403 3.87 -3.56 -55.01
C GLU A 403 4.00 -2.31 -54.08
N LYS A 404 5.08 -2.24 -53.29
CA LYS A 404 5.69 -1.09 -52.57
C LYS A 404 5.01 0.30 -52.64
N ALA A 405 4.93 1.00 -51.50
CA ALA A 405 5.82 2.13 -51.17
C ALA A 405 5.30 3.00 -49.99
N ASP A 406 6.25 3.78 -49.49
CA ASP A 406 6.32 4.62 -48.31
C ASP A 406 5.40 5.86 -48.29
N ALA A 407 5.27 6.37 -47.05
CA ALA A 407 5.19 7.78 -46.65
C ALA A 407 4.15 8.76 -47.24
N SER A 408 3.55 9.48 -46.28
CA SER A 408 3.40 10.94 -46.22
C SER A 408 1.98 11.54 -46.25
N LYS A 409 1.88 12.58 -45.41
CA LYS A 409 0.79 13.51 -45.12
C LYS A 409 -0.03 13.93 -46.35
N ALA A 410 -1.35 13.95 -46.21
CA ALA A 410 -2.19 15.03 -46.73
C ALA A 410 -3.56 15.00 -46.02
N GLY A 411 -4.03 16.19 -45.64
CA GLY A 411 -5.34 16.37 -45.05
C GLY A 411 -6.48 16.12 -46.03
N ILE A 412 -7.64 15.78 -45.47
CA ILE A 412 -8.92 15.85 -46.15
C ILE A 412 -9.85 16.61 -45.21
N ASN A 413 -10.22 17.82 -45.63
CA ASN A 413 -11.46 18.46 -45.20
C ASN A 413 -12.61 17.62 -45.75
N ASP A 414 -13.58 17.28 -44.91
CA ASP A 414 -14.95 17.08 -45.40
C ASP A 414 -15.94 17.67 -44.39
N PRO A 415 -17.00 18.35 -44.88
CA PRO A 415 -17.87 19.23 -44.13
C PRO A 415 -19.05 18.47 -43.55
N GLY A 416 -19.58 18.98 -42.45
CA GLY A 416 -20.86 18.54 -41.90
C GLY A 416 -20.73 18.03 -40.49
N TYR A 417 -20.57 18.96 -39.54
CA TYR A 417 -21.40 19.00 -38.34
C TYR A 417 -21.23 20.38 -37.73
N SER A 418 -22.08 21.31 -38.17
CA SER A 418 -22.24 22.61 -37.52
C SER A 418 -22.82 22.35 -36.14
N ARG A 419 -21.97 22.28 -35.12
CA ARG A 419 -22.42 22.42 -33.73
C ARG A 419 -22.71 23.90 -33.52
N VAL A 420 -24.00 24.22 -33.53
CA VAL A 420 -24.55 25.43 -32.92
C VAL A 420 -24.00 25.52 -31.50
N ARG A 421 -22.94 26.32 -31.34
CA ARG A 421 -22.43 26.72 -30.05
C ARG A 421 -23.28 27.93 -29.67
N VAL A 422 -24.21 27.71 -28.73
CA VAL A 422 -24.91 28.81 -28.09
C VAL A 422 -23.83 29.68 -27.42
N GLU A 423 -23.58 30.85 -28.00
CA GLU A 423 -22.85 31.92 -27.33
C GLU A 423 -23.72 32.42 -26.18
N GLU A 424 -23.52 31.86 -24.99
CA GLU A 424 -23.92 32.55 -23.77
C GLU A 424 -22.98 33.74 -23.57
N LYS A 425 -23.50 34.93 -23.88
CA LYS A 425 -22.96 36.22 -23.43
C LYS A 425 -22.82 36.20 -21.91
N SER A 426 -21.65 35.82 -21.40
CA SER A 426 -21.25 36.13 -20.03
C SER A 426 -20.66 37.53 -20.02
N ALA A 427 -21.24 38.41 -19.20
CA ALA A 427 -20.75 39.75 -18.90
C ALA A 427 -19.22 39.81 -18.82
N GLU A 428 -18.61 40.89 -19.32
CA GLU A 428 -17.18 41.19 -19.17
C GLU A 428 -16.82 41.23 -17.68
N VAL A 429 -16.36 40.09 -17.15
CA VAL A 429 -15.77 40.02 -15.82
C VAL A 429 -14.28 40.01 -16.01
N ASP A 430 -13.62 41.11 -15.63
CA ASP A 430 -12.16 41.24 -15.69
C ASP A 430 -11.52 40.23 -14.70
N PRO A 431 -10.84 39.18 -15.21
CA PRO A 431 -10.23 38.15 -14.37
C PRO A 431 -9.13 38.70 -13.45
N GLU A 432 -8.45 39.77 -13.87
CA GLU A 432 -7.38 40.38 -13.08
C GLU A 432 -7.96 41.09 -11.85
N ARG A 433 -9.12 41.74 -12.01
CA ARG A 433 -9.83 42.40 -10.91
C ARG A 433 -10.35 41.40 -9.87
N ILE A 434 -10.91 40.26 -10.30
CA ILE A 434 -11.32 39.18 -9.38
C ILE A 434 -10.11 38.70 -8.57
N TRP A 435 -8.96 38.51 -9.24
CA TRP A 435 -7.77 38.00 -8.58
C TRP A 435 -7.21 38.99 -7.56
N GLN A 436 -7.27 40.30 -7.84
CA GLN A 436 -6.91 41.33 -6.86
C GLN A 436 -7.79 41.29 -5.61
N ASP A 437 -9.10 41.10 -5.77
CA ASP A 437 -10.03 40.96 -4.65
C ASP A 437 -9.76 39.69 -3.83
N VAL A 438 -9.38 38.59 -4.48
CA VAL A 438 -8.93 37.35 -3.80
C VAL A 438 -7.70 37.64 -2.96
N LEU A 439 -6.68 38.30 -3.53
CA LEU A 439 -5.44 38.63 -2.82
C LEU A 439 -5.68 39.53 -1.59
N ALA A 440 -6.65 40.45 -1.68
CA ALA A 440 -7.02 41.34 -0.58
C ALA A 440 -7.73 40.61 0.57
N LYS A 441 -8.49 39.54 0.28
CA LYS A 441 -9.21 38.75 1.29
C LYS A 441 -8.36 37.67 1.98
N ILE A 442 -7.12 37.43 1.55
CA ILE A 442 -6.23 36.45 2.23
C ILE A 442 -5.83 37.00 3.61
N PRO A 443 -6.13 36.28 4.72
CA PRO A 443 -5.77 36.74 6.07
C PRO A 443 -4.27 36.94 6.25
N ALA A 444 -3.88 38.00 6.98
CA ALA A 444 -2.47 38.34 7.25
C ALA A 444 -1.69 37.22 7.95
N GLN A 445 -2.38 36.37 8.73
CA GLN A 445 -1.81 35.20 9.40
C GLN A 445 -1.32 34.11 8.43
N LYS A 446 -1.76 34.13 7.16
CA LYS A 446 -1.35 33.19 6.09
C LYS A 446 -0.37 33.83 5.10
N GLY A 447 0.71 34.44 5.62
CA GLY A 447 1.72 35.15 4.82
C GLY A 447 2.31 34.33 3.66
N PHE A 448 2.56 33.03 3.85
CA PHE A 448 3.08 32.14 2.80
C PHE A 448 2.12 31.96 1.62
N VAL A 449 0.82 31.81 1.88
CA VAL A 449 -0.20 31.65 0.82
C VAL A 449 -0.38 32.97 0.07
N ARG A 450 -0.33 34.10 0.78
CA ARG A 450 -0.42 35.43 0.17
C ARG A 450 0.77 35.71 -0.75
N ASN A 451 1.99 35.42 -0.30
CA ASN A 451 3.22 35.63 -1.10
C ASN A 451 3.25 34.73 -2.34
N SER A 452 2.81 33.48 -2.19
CA SER A 452 2.69 32.54 -3.30
C SER A 452 1.60 32.99 -4.29
N ALA A 453 0.45 33.47 -3.81
CA ALA A 453 -0.63 33.97 -4.67
C ALA A 453 -0.30 35.28 -5.38
N SER A 454 0.49 36.17 -4.76
CA SER A 454 0.94 37.40 -5.42
C SER A 454 1.95 37.16 -6.55
N ALA A 455 2.66 36.04 -6.53
CA ALA A 455 3.56 35.62 -7.61
C ALA A 455 2.81 35.08 -8.84
N ALA A 456 1.49 34.83 -8.73
CA ALA A 456 0.69 34.29 -9.82
C ALA A 456 0.28 35.36 -10.84
N HIS A 457 0.30 35.00 -12.12
CA HIS A 457 -0.25 35.76 -13.24
C HIS A 457 -1.62 35.18 -13.63
N VAL A 458 -2.63 36.01 -13.85
CA VAL A 458 -3.92 35.52 -14.34
C VAL A 458 -3.81 35.26 -15.83
N LEU A 459 -3.95 33.99 -16.25
CA LEU A 459 -3.93 33.58 -17.65
C LEU A 459 -5.32 33.62 -18.29
N GLY A 460 -6.35 33.95 -17.50
CA GLY A 460 -7.73 34.09 -17.92
C GLY A 460 -8.64 32.99 -17.40
N ILE A 461 -9.87 33.02 -17.89
CA ILE A 461 -10.96 32.12 -17.47
C ILE A 461 -11.41 31.28 -18.67
N GLU A 462 -11.48 29.97 -18.49
CA GLU A 462 -11.98 29.06 -19.53
C GLU A 462 -13.04 28.11 -18.93
N GLY A 463 -14.31 28.36 -19.25
CA GLY A 463 -15.45 27.61 -18.69
C GLY A 463 -15.54 27.82 -17.17
N ARG A 464 -15.36 26.76 -16.39
CA ARG A 464 -15.26 26.80 -14.91
C ARG A 464 -13.82 26.85 -14.39
N ASN A 465 -12.83 26.94 -15.28
CA ASN A 465 -11.42 26.94 -14.87
C ASN A 465 -10.89 28.36 -14.74
N PHE A 466 -10.36 28.70 -13.56
CA PHE A 466 -9.60 29.92 -13.33
C PHE A 466 -8.11 29.60 -13.48
N LYS A 467 -7.45 30.15 -14.51
CA LYS A 467 -6.07 29.77 -14.86
C LYS A 467 -5.05 30.75 -14.29
N LEU A 468 -4.07 30.22 -13.57
CA LEU A 468 -2.93 30.96 -13.03
C LEU A 468 -1.62 30.47 -13.64
N GLY A 469 -0.76 31.41 -13.99
CA GLY A 469 0.57 31.21 -14.54
C GLY A 469 1.65 31.59 -13.53
N PHE A 470 2.69 30.78 -13.42
CA PHE A 470 3.90 31.11 -12.66
C PHE A 470 5.10 31.19 -13.61
N ALA A 471 6.02 32.11 -13.33
CA ALA A 471 7.31 32.16 -14.03
C ALA A 471 8.13 30.90 -13.71
N ALA A 472 9.05 30.52 -14.61
CA ALA A 472 9.86 29.30 -14.45
C ALA A 472 10.66 29.25 -13.14
N GLY A 473 11.05 30.41 -12.58
CA GLY A 473 11.75 30.53 -11.30
C GLY A 473 10.85 30.36 -10.06
N ASP A 474 9.52 30.48 -10.21
CA ASP A 474 8.54 30.50 -9.10
C ASP A 474 7.85 29.15 -8.87
N LYS A 475 8.44 28.06 -9.36
CA LYS A 475 7.88 26.70 -9.22
C LYS A 475 7.62 26.32 -7.75
N ALA A 476 8.50 26.73 -6.85
CA ALA A 476 8.31 26.51 -5.41
C ALA A 476 7.06 27.23 -4.86
N MET A 477 6.72 28.40 -5.39
CA MET A 477 5.50 29.12 -5.03
C MET A 477 4.26 28.43 -5.61
N MET A 478 4.33 27.93 -6.84
CA MET A 478 3.26 27.13 -7.44
C MET A 478 2.94 25.88 -6.61
N ASP A 479 3.96 25.17 -6.11
CA ASP A 479 3.77 23.95 -5.31
C ASP A 479 3.02 24.24 -3.99
N ILE A 480 3.28 25.40 -3.37
CA ILE A 480 2.56 25.85 -2.16
C ILE A 480 1.07 26.03 -2.45
N LEU A 481 0.70 26.67 -3.57
CA LEU A 481 -0.70 26.84 -3.98
C LEU A 481 -1.35 25.57 -4.53
N SER A 482 -0.56 24.61 -4.97
CA SER A 482 -1.03 23.32 -5.50
C SER A 482 -1.43 22.33 -4.40
N THR A 483 -1.08 22.61 -3.13
CA THR A 483 -1.50 21.79 -1.99
C THR A 483 -3.04 21.76 -1.88
N PRO A 484 -3.68 20.59 -1.66
CA PRO A 484 -5.15 20.45 -1.65
C PRO A 484 -5.87 21.42 -0.70
N ALA A 485 -5.28 21.68 0.47
CA ALA A 485 -5.83 22.62 1.45
C ALA A 485 -5.82 24.08 0.96
N ASN A 486 -4.73 24.51 0.32
CA ASN A 486 -4.57 25.88 -0.18
C ASN A 486 -5.41 26.10 -1.44
N ARG A 487 -5.46 25.10 -2.33
CA ARG A 487 -6.33 25.13 -3.51
C ARG A 487 -7.80 25.28 -3.13
N LYS A 488 -8.30 24.45 -2.20
CA LYS A 488 -9.69 24.52 -1.73
C LYS A 488 -9.99 25.86 -1.06
N PHE A 489 -9.03 26.42 -0.33
CA PHE A 489 -9.15 27.74 0.29
C PHE A 489 -9.31 28.86 -0.75
N ILE A 490 -8.48 28.87 -1.81
CA ILE A 490 -8.59 29.86 -2.88
C ILE A 490 -9.88 29.67 -3.70
N GLU A 491 -10.28 28.43 -3.98
CA GLU A 491 -11.55 28.13 -4.67
C GLU A 491 -12.76 28.61 -3.84
N THR A 492 -12.71 28.51 -2.51
CA THR A 492 -13.74 29.05 -1.60
C THR A 492 -13.80 30.58 -1.68
N LEU A 493 -12.64 31.26 -1.66
CA LEU A 493 -12.59 32.73 -1.80
C LEU A 493 -13.10 33.20 -3.16
N LEU A 494 -12.76 32.48 -4.23
CA LEU A 494 -13.28 32.73 -5.58
C LEU A 494 -14.80 32.59 -5.63
N HIS A 495 -15.36 31.57 -4.96
CA HIS A 495 -16.81 31.40 -4.84
C HIS A 495 -17.44 32.56 -4.06
N GLU A 496 -16.87 32.97 -2.92
CA GLU A 496 -17.39 34.09 -2.13
C GLU A 496 -17.40 35.43 -2.89
N ILE A 497 -16.42 35.67 -3.76
CA ILE A 497 -16.30 36.92 -4.52
C ILE A 497 -17.20 36.93 -5.75
N THR A 498 -17.31 35.79 -6.45
CA THR A 498 -17.96 35.73 -7.77
C THR A 498 -19.33 35.04 -7.76
N ALA A 499 -19.73 34.45 -6.62
CA ALA A 499 -20.91 33.60 -6.46
C ALA A 499 -20.98 32.44 -7.47
N LYS A 500 -19.82 31.98 -7.96
CA LYS A 500 -19.68 30.89 -8.94
C LYS A 500 -18.61 29.90 -8.49
N ASP A 501 -18.82 28.62 -8.80
CA ASP A 501 -17.85 27.57 -8.53
C ASP A 501 -16.73 27.56 -9.59
N TRP A 502 -15.51 27.85 -9.13
CA TRP A 502 -14.30 27.83 -9.95
C TRP A 502 -13.39 26.67 -9.58
N THR A 503 -12.79 26.05 -10.59
CA THR A 503 -11.70 25.10 -10.43
C THR A 503 -10.38 25.78 -10.74
N LEU A 504 -9.44 25.79 -9.81
CA LEU A 504 -8.15 26.45 -9.97
C LEU A 504 -7.21 25.58 -10.83
N LYS A 505 -6.73 26.10 -11.96
CA LYS A 505 -5.71 25.46 -12.78
C LYS A 505 -4.44 26.29 -12.78
N GLN A 506 -3.31 25.66 -12.50
CA GLN A 506 -2.01 26.33 -12.43
C GLN A 506 -1.09 25.76 -13.51
N SER A 507 -0.29 26.61 -14.15
CA SER A 507 0.70 26.20 -15.15
C SER A 507 1.96 27.04 -15.03
N VAL A 508 3.10 26.47 -15.42
CA VAL A 508 4.37 27.20 -15.55
C VAL A 508 4.47 27.70 -16.99
N GLY A 509 4.73 28.99 -17.17
CA GLY A 509 4.97 29.58 -18.49
C GLY A 509 6.44 29.93 -18.67
N GLU A 510 7.07 29.45 -19.74
CA GLU A 510 8.48 29.75 -20.07
C GLU A 510 8.69 31.21 -20.50
N GLU A 511 7.63 31.92 -20.92
CA GLU A 511 7.65 33.33 -21.35
C GLU A 511 7.15 34.34 -20.29
N LEU A 512 6.81 33.88 -19.07
CA LEU A 512 6.31 34.76 -18.01
C LEU A 512 7.46 35.37 -17.20
N ALA A 513 7.51 36.71 -17.13
CA ALA A 513 8.44 37.42 -16.25
C ALA A 513 8.05 37.25 -14.77
N PRO A 514 9.00 37.13 -13.84
CA PRO A 514 8.70 37.05 -12.42
C PRO A 514 7.99 38.33 -11.93
N ARG A 515 6.82 38.17 -11.28
CA ARG A 515 6.12 39.28 -10.62
C ARG A 515 6.82 39.50 -9.27
N ASN A 516 7.56 40.59 -9.15
CA ASN A 516 8.18 40.98 -7.87
C ASN A 516 7.09 41.01 -6.80
N ALA A 517 7.19 40.11 -5.82
CA ALA A 517 6.39 40.19 -4.61
C ALA A 517 6.58 41.59 -4.02
N VAL A 518 5.48 42.31 -3.79
CA VAL A 518 5.52 43.56 -3.05
C VAL A 518 5.99 43.22 -1.64
N VAL A 519 7.30 43.30 -1.42
CA VAL A 519 7.89 43.40 -0.10
C VAL A 519 7.45 44.77 0.42
N PRO A 520 6.72 44.86 1.54
CA PRO A 520 6.53 46.15 2.18
C PRO A 520 7.93 46.67 2.51
N GLU A 521 8.32 47.81 1.95
CA GLU A 521 9.45 48.60 2.43
C GLU A 521 9.15 49.02 3.87
N HIS A 522 9.41 48.15 4.82
CA HIS A 522 9.88 48.59 6.12
C HIS A 522 11.38 48.75 6.00
N SER A 523 11.75 50.02 5.87
CA SER A 523 13.08 50.56 6.13
C SER A 523 13.91 49.66 7.05
N ILE A 524 14.95 49.05 6.49
CA ILE A 524 16.06 48.48 7.26
C ILE A 524 16.75 49.65 7.93
N GLY A 525 16.32 49.93 9.15
CA GLY A 525 16.74 51.08 9.95
C GLY A 525 16.23 50.99 11.38
N HIS A 526 16.13 49.78 11.93
CA HIS A 526 15.92 49.56 13.35
C HIS A 526 17.05 48.70 13.91
N ASP A 527 17.69 49.22 14.94
CA ASP A 527 18.85 48.65 15.63
C ASP A 527 18.39 47.42 16.46
N PHE A 528 18.36 46.23 15.82
CA PHE A 528 17.91 44.96 16.40
C PHE A 528 18.71 44.50 17.64
N LYS A 529 19.77 45.23 18.02
CA LYS A 529 20.59 44.95 19.21
C LYS A 529 19.90 45.27 20.53
N ASN A 530 18.82 46.08 20.50
CA ASN A 530 18.13 46.54 21.71
C ASN A 530 16.77 45.87 21.94
N GLU A 531 16.38 44.87 21.16
CA GLU A 531 15.18 44.10 21.46
C GLU A 531 15.42 43.09 22.61
N PRO A 532 14.60 43.13 23.67
CA PRO A 532 14.83 42.33 24.89
C PRO A 532 14.78 40.81 24.63
N LEU A 533 13.95 40.37 23.68
CA LEU A 533 13.85 38.96 23.27
C LEU A 533 15.10 38.45 22.55
N ILE A 534 15.80 39.32 21.81
CA ILE A 534 17.02 38.96 21.09
C ILE A 534 18.20 38.91 22.07
N GLN A 535 18.23 39.80 23.07
CA GLN A 535 19.22 39.74 24.15
C GLN A 535 19.07 38.48 25.01
N GLU A 536 17.84 38.12 25.38
CA GLU A 536 17.58 36.85 26.07
C GLU A 536 18.05 35.65 25.23
N ALA A 537 17.77 35.64 23.93
CA ALA A 537 18.22 34.55 23.06
C ALA A 537 19.76 34.50 22.90
N ILE A 538 20.44 35.65 22.88
CA ILE A 538 21.90 35.72 22.82
C ILE A 538 22.53 35.19 24.11
N GLU A 539 21.98 35.54 25.27
CA GLU A 539 22.45 35.04 26.58
C GLU A 539 22.17 33.55 26.76
N LEU A 540 20.98 33.09 26.34
CA LEU A 540 20.57 31.69 26.51
C LEU A 540 21.34 30.73 25.60
N PHE A 541 21.75 31.18 24.41
CA PHE A 541 22.40 30.34 23.39
C PHE A 541 23.86 30.71 23.10
N ASN A 542 24.42 31.69 23.82
CA ASN A 542 25.81 32.14 23.69
C ASN A 542 26.19 32.48 22.22
N ALA A 543 25.26 33.09 21.49
CA ALA A 543 25.35 33.29 20.04
C ALA A 543 25.85 34.71 19.69
N ARG A 544 26.56 34.87 18.56
CA ARG A 544 26.96 36.19 18.02
C ARG A 544 26.15 36.52 16.77
N VAL A 545 25.54 37.71 16.75
CA VAL A 545 24.83 38.25 15.57
C VAL A 545 25.88 38.70 14.54
N ARG A 546 25.86 38.10 13.35
CA ARG A 546 26.62 38.60 12.19
C ARG A 546 25.82 39.70 11.49
N PRO A 547 26.47 40.77 11.02
CA PRO A 547 25.82 41.87 10.33
C PRO A 547 25.21 41.43 8.99
#